data_AF-A0A2E9TGZ5-F1
#
_entry.id   AF-A0A2E9TGZ5-F1
#
_cell.length_a   1.000
_cell.length_b   1.000
_cell.length_c   1.000
_cell.angle_alpha   90.00
_cell.angle_beta   90.00
_cell.angle_gamma   90.00
#
_symmetry.space_group_name_H-M   'P 1'
#
loop_
_entity.id
_entity.type
_entity.pdbx_description
1 polymer ?
#
loop_
_entity_poly.entity_id
_entity_poly.type
_entity_poly.pdbx_seq_one_letter_code
_entity_poly.pdbx_strand_id
1 'polypeptide(L)'
;MSISIYIKKLILSLIFFSLYFSSASQQISIIDENNFVSILSKKLNSTETTIKEKDEYQKTISIWNDNLSNEEKRVFLSILNTLNYKNEFNFNYFLEYFNLIVSNKLISKNKIESLLNYYLNSIINRGLEDNYFKETLNQINQNVFIESPSYKLYSDEKIKIDIDQAPPFESLTYYGASSGSVVFILSNVSLKYVHNNGEFFVETDELKFYPDLNIILGENGKIDFSFESVYINTNQVILDNFSIDLKNGKIISNSSKLISKDYKPILGVFSYDPFKQDQSFPQFVFQSNSSNNEFVINKFLKLKAGVYIDGNTLSTSSKKRDQSELIFILENDKEIILRSKSFSLINNQILSNNTQFSFIEENDSLYHPSLELKYNINTNQIQLFNLEGSLKNTPFYSTFFEVEIISDYLYYTPGQRIMNLGIMIAPDQRPVEVKSTKYYSDKTMNELTDLNGINILKATYNFVMKNRRLDFFIDDLSYALKTNSDLIRGGIIDLWRDGFILFDPLSGFVKVLPKTRHYFLSHLKRSDYDEYSFNSISPSSKNIIYDIELRSMFFNGVEKITLSNKNKMEVFPRLGKVELRKDRNLKLIGDISVGNFDFIGVDLLFDYNSYKLDLIEIDT
;
A
#
# COMPACT_ATOMS: atom_id res chain seq x y z
N MET A 1 -11.82 44.65 84.86
CA MET A 1 -12.36 43.66 83.90
C MET A 1 -11.42 43.51 82.69
N SER A 2 -10.14 43.18 82.91
CA SER A 2 -9.12 43.09 81.85
C SER A 2 -8.05 42.00 82.04
N ILE A 3 -8.07 41.25 83.17
CA ILE A 3 -7.09 40.18 83.45
C ILE A 3 -7.54 38.81 82.89
N SER A 4 -8.85 38.62 82.65
CA SER A 4 -9.42 37.32 82.22
C SER A 4 -9.13 36.97 80.74
N ILE A 5 -8.94 37.98 79.88
CA ILE A 5 -8.72 37.76 78.43
C ILE A 5 -7.26 37.43 78.13
N TYR A 6 -6.31 38.01 78.88
CA TYR A 6 -4.88 37.76 78.66
C TYR A 6 -4.48 36.35 79.08
N ILE A 7 -5.03 35.84 80.19
CA ILE A 7 -4.79 34.47 80.66
C ILE A 7 -5.42 33.45 79.69
N LYS A 8 -6.61 33.73 79.14
CA LYS A 8 -7.23 32.87 78.11
C LYS A 8 -6.44 32.86 76.79
N LYS A 9 -5.87 33.99 76.35
CA LYS A 9 -5.00 34.03 75.16
C LYS A 9 -3.67 33.33 75.38
N LEU A 10 -3.09 33.39 76.59
CA LEU A 10 -1.83 32.71 76.91
C LEU A 10 -2.00 31.19 76.99
N ILE A 11 -3.13 30.71 77.54
CA ILE A 11 -3.48 29.28 77.56
C ILE A 11 -3.79 28.76 76.15
N LEU A 12 -4.50 29.52 75.31
CA LEU A 12 -4.78 29.12 73.92
C LEU A 12 -3.52 29.13 73.04
N SER A 13 -2.59 30.06 73.30
CA SER A 13 -1.27 30.11 72.65
C SER A 13 -0.37 28.94 73.07
N LEU A 14 -0.40 28.52 74.34
CA LEU A 14 0.35 27.36 74.84
C LEU A 14 -0.20 26.04 74.31
N ILE A 15 -1.52 25.91 74.15
CA ILE A 15 -2.16 24.73 73.54
C ILE A 15 -1.81 24.63 72.05
N PHE A 16 -1.79 25.75 71.32
CA PHE A 16 -1.32 25.76 69.92
C PHE A 16 0.18 25.47 69.81
N PHE A 17 1.02 25.93 70.74
CA PHE A 17 2.45 25.62 70.74
C PHE A 17 2.74 24.15 71.09
N SER A 18 1.94 23.52 71.97
CA SER A 18 2.05 22.09 72.27
C SER A 18 1.54 21.18 71.14
N LEU A 19 0.62 21.67 70.30
CA LEU A 19 0.15 20.93 69.10
C LEU A 19 1.12 21.06 67.91
N TYR A 20 1.98 22.08 67.89
CA TYR A 20 3.07 22.16 66.91
C TYR A 20 4.23 21.20 67.22
N PHE A 21 4.47 20.88 68.50
CA PHE A 21 5.52 19.94 68.91
C PHE A 21 5.09 18.47 69.01
N SER A 22 3.81 18.17 68.77
CA SER A 22 3.34 16.79 68.50
C SER A 22 3.18 16.52 67.01
N SER A 23 4.00 17.14 66.17
CA SER A 23 4.43 16.43 64.97
C SER A 23 5.57 15.53 65.44
N ALA A 24 5.21 14.30 65.84
CA ALA A 24 6.18 13.22 65.81
C ALA A 24 6.67 13.18 64.35
N SER A 25 7.81 13.81 64.11
CA SER A 25 8.68 13.42 63.02
C SER A 25 8.99 11.96 63.29
N GLN A 26 8.16 11.07 62.74
CA GLN A 26 8.50 9.66 62.64
C GLN A 26 9.76 9.65 61.80
N GLN A 27 10.90 9.53 62.48
CA GLN A 27 12.15 9.12 61.86
C GLN A 27 11.82 8.00 60.89
N ILE A 28 12.21 8.19 59.63
CA ILE A 28 12.10 7.20 58.58
C ILE A 28 12.90 5.99 59.07
N SER A 29 12.23 4.97 59.60
CA SER A 29 12.91 3.73 59.99
C SER A 29 13.22 2.97 58.71
N ILE A 30 14.44 3.10 58.21
CA ILE A 30 14.96 2.34 57.07
C ILE A 30 14.91 0.84 57.45
N ILE A 31 14.33 0.03 56.57
CA ILE A 31 14.32 -1.43 56.71
C ILE A 31 15.72 -1.93 56.36
N ASP A 32 16.33 -2.68 57.28
CA ASP A 32 17.64 -3.31 57.14
C ASP A 32 17.55 -4.81 57.42
N GLU A 33 18.64 -5.55 57.18
CA GLU A 33 18.64 -7.01 57.36
C GLU A 33 18.35 -7.45 58.80
N ASN A 34 18.72 -6.64 59.80
CA ASN A 34 18.57 -6.97 61.21
C ASN A 34 17.12 -6.78 61.68
N ASN A 35 16.41 -5.82 61.09
CA ASN A 35 15.06 -5.45 61.50
C ASN A 35 13.95 -6.02 60.59
N PHE A 36 14.26 -6.46 59.37
CA PHE A 36 13.28 -6.91 58.37
C PHE A 36 12.27 -7.95 58.88
N VAL A 37 12.77 -9.08 59.40
CA VAL A 37 11.92 -10.17 59.93
C VAL A 37 11.09 -9.68 61.11
N SER A 38 11.68 -8.85 61.97
CA SER A 38 10.97 -8.27 63.12
C SER A 38 9.82 -7.36 62.69
N ILE A 39 10.01 -6.57 61.62
CA ILE A 39 9.00 -5.66 61.06
C ILE A 39 7.83 -6.45 60.47
N LEU A 40 8.09 -7.45 59.63
CA LEU A 40 7.03 -8.29 59.06
C LEU A 40 6.31 -9.11 60.13
N SER A 41 7.03 -9.64 61.13
CA SER A 41 6.41 -10.36 62.26
C SER A 41 5.47 -9.49 63.11
N LYS A 42 5.75 -8.19 63.25
CA LYS A 42 4.82 -7.24 63.90
C LYS A 42 3.55 -7.05 63.07
N LYS A 43 3.67 -6.89 61.75
CA LYS A 43 2.54 -6.81 60.82
C LYS A 43 1.72 -8.11 60.76
N LEU A 44 2.35 -9.28 60.94
CA LEU A 44 1.63 -10.56 61.06
C LEU A 44 0.67 -10.59 62.26
N ASN A 45 1.08 -9.95 63.36
CA ASN A 45 0.36 -9.98 64.63
C ASN A 45 -0.59 -8.78 64.82
N SER A 46 -0.64 -7.82 63.89
CA SER A 46 -1.60 -6.72 63.96
C SER A 46 -3.03 -7.17 63.69
N THR A 47 -3.97 -6.47 64.36
CA THR A 47 -5.42 -6.68 64.21
C THR A 47 -5.98 -6.05 62.94
N GLU A 48 -5.25 -5.11 62.34
CA GLU A 48 -5.64 -4.39 61.10
C GLU A 48 -5.28 -5.15 59.82
N THR A 49 -4.50 -6.22 59.92
CA THR A 49 -4.00 -6.99 58.77
C THR A 49 -4.94 -8.13 58.39
N THR A 50 -5.26 -8.22 57.10
CA THR A 50 -6.14 -9.27 56.56
C THR A 50 -5.48 -10.66 56.59
N ILE A 51 -6.28 -11.72 56.52
CA ILE A 51 -5.77 -13.11 56.48
C ILE A 51 -4.84 -13.31 55.27
N LYS A 52 -5.18 -12.71 54.11
CA LYS A 52 -4.38 -12.77 52.88
C LYS A 52 -3.00 -12.13 53.08
N GLU A 53 -2.95 -10.92 53.62
CA GLU A 53 -1.68 -10.23 53.89
C GLU A 53 -0.81 -10.99 54.90
N LYS A 54 -1.43 -11.66 55.89
CA LYS A 54 -0.68 -12.50 56.82
C LYS A 54 0.00 -13.69 56.13
N ASP A 55 -0.70 -14.37 55.23
CA ASP A 55 -0.11 -15.46 54.43
C ASP A 55 1.08 -14.95 53.59
N GLU A 56 0.93 -13.77 52.99
CA GLU A 56 1.98 -13.15 52.16
C GLU A 56 3.20 -12.73 52.98
N TYR A 57 3.03 -12.17 54.17
CA TYR A 57 4.17 -11.87 55.04
C TYR A 57 4.90 -13.14 55.50
N GLN A 58 4.19 -14.24 55.78
CA GLN A 58 4.82 -15.53 56.12
C GLN A 58 5.63 -16.10 54.96
N LYS A 59 5.09 -16.10 53.74
CA LYS A 59 5.81 -16.52 52.52
C LYS A 59 7.05 -15.67 52.29
N THR A 60 6.93 -14.35 52.46
CA THR A 60 8.06 -13.42 52.31
C THR A 60 9.20 -13.75 53.26
N ILE A 61 8.89 -14.03 54.54
CA ILE A 61 9.91 -14.40 55.55
C ILE A 61 10.59 -15.73 55.16
N SER A 62 9.82 -16.70 54.66
CA SER A 62 10.34 -17.98 54.18
C SER A 62 11.32 -17.79 53.00
N ILE A 63 10.90 -17.07 51.96
CA ILE A 63 11.74 -16.74 50.79
C ILE A 63 13.01 -15.99 51.21
N TRP A 64 12.87 -15.02 52.11
CA TRP A 64 14.00 -14.25 52.64
C TRP A 64 15.06 -15.14 53.29
N ASN A 65 14.66 -16.14 54.07
CA ASN A 65 15.59 -17.02 54.77
C ASN A 65 16.24 -18.05 53.83
N ASP A 66 15.45 -18.67 52.95
CA ASP A 66 15.84 -19.90 52.27
C ASP A 66 16.22 -19.72 50.80
N ASN A 67 15.77 -18.62 50.16
CA ASN A 67 15.83 -18.47 48.70
C ASN A 67 16.74 -17.35 48.22
N LEU A 68 17.06 -16.34 49.06
CA LEU A 68 17.84 -15.16 48.67
C LEU A 68 19.28 -15.19 49.21
N SER A 69 20.23 -14.86 48.33
CA SER A 69 21.62 -14.54 48.65
C SER A 69 21.75 -13.18 49.34
N ASN A 70 22.92 -12.89 49.91
CA ASN A 70 23.17 -11.61 50.59
C ASN A 70 23.01 -10.40 49.65
N GLU A 71 23.41 -10.54 48.38
CA GLU A 71 23.28 -9.43 47.42
C GLU A 71 21.82 -9.21 47.02
N GLU A 72 21.07 -10.29 46.79
CA GLU A 72 19.62 -10.21 46.51
C GLU A 72 18.86 -9.58 47.69
N LYS A 73 19.21 -9.93 48.94
CA LYS A 73 18.66 -9.32 50.16
C LYS A 73 18.88 -7.81 50.19
N ARG A 74 20.10 -7.36 49.90
CA ARG A 74 20.46 -5.94 49.86
C ARG A 74 19.64 -5.17 48.81
N VAL A 75 19.51 -5.70 47.60
CA VAL A 75 18.74 -5.07 46.52
C VAL A 75 17.24 -5.09 46.84
N PHE A 76 16.71 -6.21 47.35
CA PHE A 76 15.32 -6.35 47.77
C PHE A 76 14.93 -5.31 48.83
N LEU A 77 15.75 -5.13 49.87
CA LEU A 77 15.53 -4.10 50.88
C LEU A 77 15.59 -2.67 50.30
N SER A 78 16.47 -2.43 49.34
CA SER A 78 16.56 -1.14 48.65
C SER A 78 15.26 -0.82 47.90
N ILE A 79 14.67 -1.81 47.21
CA ILE A 79 13.35 -1.68 46.57
C ILE A 79 12.27 -1.34 47.60
N LEU A 80 12.19 -2.11 48.69
CA LEU A 80 11.17 -1.90 49.73
C LEU A 80 11.25 -0.51 50.38
N ASN A 81 12.47 -0.04 50.65
CA ASN A 81 12.69 1.31 51.19
C ASN A 81 12.33 2.41 50.18
N THR A 82 12.54 2.15 48.88
CA THR A 82 12.23 3.11 47.81
C THR A 82 10.73 3.21 47.52
N LEU A 83 10.00 2.09 47.56
CA LEU A 83 8.53 2.05 47.39
C LEU A 83 7.75 2.73 48.54
N ASN A 84 8.46 3.27 49.55
CA ASN A 84 7.93 3.97 50.71
C ASN A 84 6.86 3.14 51.45
N TYR A 85 7.29 2.36 52.45
CA TYR A 85 6.44 1.46 53.26
C TYR A 85 5.16 2.10 53.85
N LYS A 86 5.05 3.44 53.90
CA LYS A 86 3.82 4.14 54.34
C LYS A 86 2.72 4.17 53.28
N ASN A 87 3.03 4.00 52.00
CA ASN A 87 2.06 3.63 50.99
C ASN A 87 1.92 2.10 51.01
N GLU A 88 1.20 1.58 52.01
CA GLU A 88 1.06 0.13 52.26
C GLU A 88 0.59 -0.65 51.03
N PHE A 89 -0.11 0.03 50.12
CA PHE A 89 -0.60 -0.52 48.86
C PHE A 89 0.55 -1.06 47.98
N ASN A 90 1.49 -0.20 47.57
CA ASN A 90 2.57 -0.60 46.64
C ASN A 90 3.51 -1.63 47.30
N PHE A 91 3.75 -1.48 48.60
CA PHE A 91 4.57 -2.40 49.39
C PHE A 91 3.97 -3.81 49.40
N ASN A 92 2.68 -3.95 49.73
CA ASN A 92 2.03 -5.26 49.79
C ASN A 92 1.94 -5.92 48.40
N TYR A 93 1.63 -5.16 47.34
CA TYR A 93 1.56 -5.72 45.99
C TYR A 93 2.93 -6.17 45.46
N PHE A 94 4.01 -5.46 45.79
CA PHE A 94 5.36 -5.93 45.45
C PHE A 94 5.70 -7.24 46.16
N LEU A 95 5.38 -7.37 47.46
CA LEU A 95 5.58 -8.62 48.18
C LEU A 95 4.76 -9.76 47.57
N GLU A 96 3.47 -9.54 47.30
CA GLU A 96 2.60 -10.51 46.63
C GLU A 96 3.17 -10.96 45.28
N TYR A 97 3.58 -9.99 44.44
CA TYR A 97 4.20 -10.23 43.15
C TYR A 97 5.48 -11.06 43.27
N PHE A 98 6.39 -10.66 44.16
CA PHE A 98 7.66 -11.34 44.35
C PHE A 98 7.48 -12.77 44.89
N ASN A 99 6.59 -12.94 45.87
CA ASN A 99 6.26 -14.24 46.44
C ASN A 99 5.66 -15.17 45.40
N LEU A 100 4.74 -14.67 44.56
CA LEU A 100 4.12 -15.45 43.49
C LEU A 100 5.19 -16.00 42.54
N ILE A 101 6.11 -15.15 42.10
CA ILE A 101 7.12 -15.49 41.10
C ILE A 101 8.14 -16.49 41.64
N VAL A 102 8.62 -16.28 42.86
CA VAL A 102 9.64 -17.16 43.47
C VAL A 102 9.01 -18.47 43.92
N SER A 103 7.86 -18.45 44.59
CA SER A 103 7.21 -19.66 45.12
C SER A 103 6.75 -20.60 44.01
N ASN A 104 6.19 -20.04 42.93
CA ASN A 104 5.72 -20.83 41.79
C ASN A 104 6.84 -21.14 40.78
N LYS A 105 8.10 -20.74 41.06
CA LYS A 105 9.26 -20.95 40.18
C LYS A 105 9.03 -20.40 38.77
N LEU A 106 8.35 -19.25 38.67
CA LEU A 106 8.12 -18.57 37.39
C LEU A 106 9.42 -17.98 36.85
N ILE A 107 10.36 -17.63 37.72
CA ILE A 107 11.72 -17.21 37.39
C ILE A 107 12.76 -18.26 37.81
N SER A 108 13.85 -18.37 37.06
CA SER A 108 15.00 -19.19 37.43
C SER A 108 15.80 -18.56 38.58
N LYS A 109 16.35 -19.38 39.49
CA LYS A 109 17.03 -18.89 40.70
C LYS A 109 18.21 -17.97 40.39
N ASN A 110 18.97 -18.24 39.33
CA ASN A 110 20.11 -17.42 38.90
C ASN A 110 19.71 -16.09 38.23
N LYS A 111 18.41 -15.82 38.03
CA LYS A 111 17.90 -14.57 37.45
C LYS A 111 17.22 -13.65 38.46
N ILE A 112 17.07 -14.08 39.73
CA ILE A 112 16.43 -13.29 40.79
C ILE A 112 17.19 -11.98 41.04
N GLU A 113 18.52 -12.03 41.17
CA GLU A 113 19.34 -10.82 41.31
C GLU A 113 19.12 -9.83 40.15
N SER A 114 19.11 -10.32 38.89
CA SER A 114 18.86 -9.49 37.71
C SER A 114 17.47 -8.85 37.72
N LEU A 115 16.44 -9.58 38.14
CA LEU A 115 15.07 -9.08 38.29
C LEU A 115 14.99 -7.96 39.33
N LEU A 116 15.62 -8.15 40.49
CA LEU A 116 15.65 -7.15 41.55
C LEU A 116 16.41 -5.89 41.09
N ASN A 117 17.55 -6.05 40.44
CA ASN A 117 18.31 -4.93 39.89
C ASN A 117 17.52 -4.17 38.82
N TYR A 118 16.77 -4.87 37.97
CA TYR A 118 15.88 -4.24 36.99
C TYR A 118 14.83 -3.35 37.66
N TYR A 119 14.12 -3.87 38.66
CA TYR A 119 13.07 -3.12 39.34
C TYR A 119 13.63 -1.96 40.16
N LEU A 120 14.75 -2.14 40.86
CA LEU A 120 15.42 -1.05 41.56
C LEU A 120 15.78 0.08 40.58
N ASN A 121 16.36 -0.26 39.42
CA ASN A 121 16.69 0.71 38.40
C ASN A 121 15.43 1.41 37.85
N SER A 122 14.39 0.64 37.53
CA SER A 122 13.14 1.17 36.98
C SER A 122 12.42 2.10 37.95
N ILE A 123 12.38 1.77 39.24
CA ILE A 123 11.79 2.62 40.28
C ILE A 123 12.57 3.93 40.43
N ILE A 124 13.90 3.88 40.46
CA ILE A 124 14.74 5.06 40.67
C ILE A 124 14.76 5.98 39.44
N ASN A 125 14.93 5.42 38.25
CA ASN A 125 15.23 6.20 37.04
C ASN A 125 14.02 6.47 36.14
N ARG A 126 13.00 5.60 36.13
CA ARG A 126 11.81 5.75 35.26
C ARG A 126 10.59 6.23 36.02
N GLY A 127 10.46 5.90 37.31
CA GLY A 127 9.29 6.20 38.12
C GLY A 127 8.09 5.35 37.69
N LEU A 128 7.92 4.18 38.29
CA LEU A 128 6.78 3.30 38.02
C LEU A 128 5.47 3.92 38.57
N GLU A 129 4.35 3.64 37.91
CA GLU A 129 3.02 4.01 38.42
C GLU A 129 2.72 3.27 39.74
N ASP A 130 1.92 3.89 40.63
CA ASP A 130 1.64 3.33 41.95
C ASP A 130 0.98 1.93 41.88
N ASN A 131 0.08 1.73 40.93
CA ASN A 131 -0.63 0.47 40.68
C ASN A 131 0.19 -0.56 39.88
N TYR A 132 1.43 -0.29 39.49
CA TYR A 132 2.20 -1.17 38.59
C TYR A 132 2.22 -2.63 39.04
N PHE A 133 2.69 -2.92 40.26
CA PHE A 133 2.79 -4.31 40.73
C PHE A 133 1.43 -4.98 40.90
N LYS A 134 0.37 -4.21 41.17
CA LYS A 134 -1.00 -4.73 41.20
C LYS A 134 -1.46 -5.17 39.81
N GLU A 135 -1.20 -4.35 38.78
CA GLU A 135 -1.55 -4.66 37.40
C GLU A 135 -0.76 -5.86 36.89
N THR A 136 0.55 -5.88 37.12
CA THR A 136 1.40 -7.02 36.74
C THR A 136 0.97 -8.30 37.45
N LEU A 137 0.62 -8.24 38.74
CA LEU A 137 0.10 -9.38 39.48
C LEU A 137 -1.23 -9.89 38.89
N ASN A 138 -2.13 -8.98 38.50
CA ASN A 138 -3.38 -9.36 37.83
C ASN A 138 -3.12 -10.01 36.47
N GLN A 139 -2.19 -9.47 35.68
CA GLN A 139 -1.78 -10.04 34.40
C GLN A 139 -1.27 -11.48 34.56
N ILE A 140 -0.46 -11.75 35.60
CA ILE A 140 0.06 -13.10 35.86
C ILE A 140 -1.02 -14.05 36.38
N ASN A 141 -1.87 -13.60 37.30
CA ASN A 141 -2.88 -14.47 37.92
C ASN A 141 -4.04 -14.81 36.99
N GLN A 142 -4.41 -13.88 36.10
CA GLN A 142 -5.53 -14.05 35.18
C GLN A 142 -5.10 -14.43 33.76
N ASN A 143 -3.80 -14.37 33.47
CA ASN A 143 -3.23 -14.44 32.12
C ASN A 143 -3.90 -13.48 31.11
N VAL A 144 -4.39 -12.34 31.60
CA VAL A 144 -4.98 -11.26 30.80
C VAL A 144 -3.92 -10.18 30.61
N PHE A 145 -3.38 -10.03 29.40
CA PHE A 145 -2.32 -9.06 29.11
C PHE A 145 -2.86 -7.63 29.08
N ILE A 146 -4.05 -7.45 28.51
CA ILE A 146 -4.77 -6.19 28.53
C ILE A 146 -6.28 -6.43 28.41
N GLU A 147 -7.05 -5.60 29.12
CA GLU A 147 -8.50 -5.50 28.99
C GLU A 147 -8.87 -4.01 28.85
N SER A 148 -9.32 -3.63 27.66
CA SER A 148 -9.79 -2.27 27.34
C SER A 148 -11.25 -2.32 26.89
N PRO A 149 -11.95 -1.17 26.80
CA PRO A 149 -13.31 -1.15 26.27
C PRO A 149 -13.43 -1.64 24.81
N SER A 150 -12.33 -1.68 24.05
CA SER A 150 -12.34 -2.00 22.61
C SER A 150 -11.78 -3.40 22.28
N TYR A 151 -10.92 -3.93 23.13
CA TYR A 151 -10.30 -5.24 22.94
C TYR A 151 -9.73 -5.80 24.25
N LYS A 152 -9.63 -7.13 24.30
CA LYS A 152 -9.04 -7.91 25.39
C LYS A 152 -8.11 -8.98 24.81
N LEU A 153 -6.90 -9.10 25.36
CA LEU A 153 -5.94 -10.14 24.97
C LEU A 153 -5.60 -10.99 26.19
N TYR A 154 -5.73 -12.30 26.05
CA TYR A 154 -5.42 -13.24 27.11
C TYR A 154 -5.00 -14.61 26.55
N SER A 155 -4.40 -15.43 27.40
CA SER A 155 -4.01 -16.80 27.07
C SER A 155 -4.28 -17.73 28.24
N ASP A 156 -4.49 -19.02 27.99
CA ASP A 156 -4.61 -20.02 29.07
C ASP A 156 -3.24 -20.62 29.44
N GLU A 157 -2.17 -20.23 28.75
CA GLU A 157 -0.83 -20.77 28.96
C GLU A 157 -0.11 -20.22 30.19
N LYS A 158 0.80 -21.01 30.75
CA LYS A 158 1.58 -20.61 31.93
C LYS A 158 2.70 -19.65 31.57
N ILE A 159 2.83 -18.58 32.36
CA ILE A 159 3.88 -17.58 32.23
C ILE A 159 5.17 -18.05 32.90
N LYS A 160 6.30 -17.90 32.19
CA LYS A 160 7.65 -17.86 32.77
C LYS A 160 8.19 -16.44 32.70
N ILE A 161 9.06 -16.06 33.62
CA ILE A 161 9.64 -14.72 33.69
C ILE A 161 11.14 -14.83 33.50
N ASP A 162 11.68 -13.96 32.65
CA ASP A 162 13.11 -13.78 32.44
C ASP A 162 13.47 -12.29 32.32
N ILE A 163 14.76 -12.01 32.18
CA ILE A 163 15.32 -10.70 31.84
C ILE A 163 15.93 -10.81 30.45
N ASP A 164 15.28 -10.18 29.46
CA ASP A 164 15.75 -10.11 28.08
C ASP A 164 16.75 -8.96 27.93
N GLN A 165 17.95 -9.27 27.45
CA GLN A 165 19.04 -8.31 27.26
C GLN A 165 19.16 -7.83 25.80
N ALA A 166 18.24 -8.24 24.91
CA ALA A 166 18.28 -7.84 23.51
C ALA A 166 17.89 -6.35 23.32
N PRO A 167 18.58 -5.60 22.45
CA PRO A 167 18.16 -4.27 22.02
C PRO A 167 16.75 -4.29 21.40
N PRO A 168 15.93 -3.22 21.55
CA PRO A 168 16.26 -1.89 22.06
C PRO A 168 16.11 -1.74 23.58
N PHE A 169 15.97 -2.83 24.32
CA PHE A 169 15.50 -2.82 25.71
C PHE A 169 16.61 -2.71 26.76
N GLU A 170 17.81 -2.33 26.33
CA GLU A 170 18.92 -2.03 27.22
C GLU A 170 18.70 -0.68 27.90
N SER A 171 18.57 -0.72 29.23
CA SER A 171 18.73 0.50 30.04
C SER A 171 20.10 0.49 30.68
N LEU A 172 20.80 1.62 30.64
CA LEU A 172 22.05 1.75 31.39
C LEU A 172 21.71 1.86 32.88
N THR A 173 22.29 0.97 33.68
CA THR A 173 22.37 1.14 35.13
C THR A 173 23.25 2.35 35.47
N TYR A 174 23.13 2.85 36.70
CA TYR A 174 23.98 3.93 37.24
C TYR A 174 25.50 3.65 37.11
N TYR A 175 25.88 2.38 36.97
CA TYR A 175 27.26 1.92 36.79
C TYR A 175 27.64 1.59 35.34
N GLY A 176 26.76 1.87 34.37
CA GLY A 176 27.05 1.66 32.94
C GLY A 176 26.84 0.23 32.43
N ALA A 177 26.29 -0.68 33.23
CA ALA A 177 25.91 -2.03 32.79
C ALA A 177 24.48 -2.04 32.20
N SER A 178 24.24 -2.81 31.15
CA SER A 178 22.91 -3.04 30.56
C SER A 178 22.03 -3.80 31.56
N SER A 179 20.99 -3.14 32.10
CA SER A 179 19.84 -3.83 32.67
C SER A 179 18.87 -4.09 31.52
N GLY A 180 18.79 -5.35 31.09
CA GLY A 180 17.76 -5.82 30.17
C GLY A 180 16.34 -5.56 30.71
N SER A 181 15.30 -6.00 30.01
CA SER A 181 13.90 -5.80 30.42
C SER A 181 13.25 -7.06 30.95
N VAL A 182 12.33 -6.90 31.90
CA VAL A 182 11.45 -7.99 32.33
C VAL A 182 10.60 -8.46 31.15
N VAL A 183 10.61 -9.77 30.92
CA VAL A 183 9.84 -10.42 29.86
C VAL A 183 9.07 -11.61 30.41
N PHE A 184 7.81 -11.71 30.01
CA PHE A 184 6.94 -12.85 30.28
C PHE A 184 6.95 -13.74 29.05
N ILE A 185 7.52 -14.93 29.19
CA ILE A 185 7.69 -15.93 28.14
C ILE A 185 6.62 -17.00 28.31
N LEU A 186 5.87 -17.23 27.25
CA LEU A 186 4.87 -18.29 27.16
C LEU A 186 5.23 -19.19 25.97
N SER A 187 5.02 -20.50 26.09
CA SER A 187 5.35 -21.48 25.03
C SER A 187 4.09 -22.21 24.56
N ASN A 188 4.02 -22.53 23.26
CA ASN A 188 2.87 -23.17 22.60
C ASN A 188 1.55 -22.44 22.87
N VAL A 189 1.54 -21.14 22.58
CA VAL A 189 0.50 -20.21 22.97
C VAL A 189 -0.60 -20.15 21.94
N SER A 190 -1.84 -20.31 22.39
CA SER A 190 -3.02 -19.79 21.71
C SER A 190 -3.42 -18.47 22.36
N LEU A 191 -3.05 -17.35 21.74
CA LEU A 191 -3.40 -16.02 22.21
C LEU A 191 -4.80 -15.69 21.70
N LYS A 192 -5.76 -15.55 22.61
CA LYS A 192 -7.12 -15.14 22.26
C LYS A 192 -7.23 -13.62 22.23
N TYR A 193 -7.60 -13.10 21.07
CA TYR A 193 -7.86 -11.68 20.84
C TYR A 193 -9.37 -11.47 20.72
N VAL A 194 -9.97 -10.80 21.70
CA VAL A 194 -11.39 -10.42 21.68
C VAL A 194 -11.50 -8.94 21.32
N HIS A 195 -12.38 -8.59 20.40
CA HIS A 195 -12.70 -7.21 20.02
C HIS A 195 -14.22 -7.02 19.92
N ASN A 196 -14.66 -5.77 19.71
CA ASN A 196 -16.08 -5.42 19.71
C ASN A 196 -16.98 -6.24 18.76
N ASN A 197 -16.41 -6.80 17.69
CA ASN A 197 -17.16 -7.46 16.62
C ASN A 197 -16.84 -8.96 16.51
N GLY A 198 -16.07 -9.54 17.42
CA GLY A 198 -15.70 -10.95 17.35
C GLY A 198 -14.43 -11.31 18.13
N GLU A 199 -13.93 -12.51 17.86
CA GLU A 199 -12.69 -13.01 18.42
C GLU A 199 -11.88 -13.77 17.36
N PHE A 200 -10.57 -13.77 17.52
CA PHE A 200 -9.67 -14.61 16.74
C PHE A 200 -8.49 -15.06 17.61
N PHE A 201 -7.75 -16.04 17.11
CA PHE A 201 -6.60 -16.62 17.81
C PHE A 201 -5.31 -16.34 17.04
N VAL A 202 -4.23 -16.13 17.79
CA VAL A 202 -2.85 -16.17 17.27
C VAL A 202 -2.15 -17.36 17.91
N GLU A 203 -1.93 -18.42 17.13
CA GLU A 203 -1.20 -19.60 17.60
C GLU A 203 0.30 -19.43 17.34
N THR A 204 1.16 -19.59 18.34
CA THR A 204 2.61 -19.40 18.21
C THR A 204 3.37 -20.33 19.15
N ASP A 205 4.58 -20.75 18.76
CA ASP A 205 5.43 -21.60 19.60
C ASP A 205 5.99 -20.85 20.81
N GLU A 206 6.24 -19.54 20.68
CA GLU A 206 6.76 -18.70 21.76
C GLU A 206 6.22 -17.27 21.66
N LEU A 207 5.77 -16.74 22.80
CA LEU A 207 5.30 -15.37 22.95
C LEU A 207 6.07 -14.68 24.07
N LYS A 208 6.62 -13.51 23.78
CA LYS A 208 7.34 -12.64 24.72
C LYS A 208 6.54 -11.37 24.98
N PHE A 209 5.99 -11.24 26.18
CA PHE A 209 5.27 -10.06 26.63
C PHE A 209 6.18 -9.17 27.51
N TYR A 210 6.30 -7.89 27.14
CA TYR A 210 7.06 -6.88 27.87
C TYR A 210 6.08 -5.92 28.57
N PRO A 211 5.79 -6.12 29.87
CA PRO A 211 4.77 -5.34 30.58
C PRO A 211 5.09 -3.83 30.60
N ASP A 212 6.35 -3.46 30.77
CA ASP A 212 6.77 -2.04 30.86
C ASP A 212 6.65 -1.29 29.55
N LEU A 213 6.59 -2.02 28.44
CA LEU A 213 6.54 -1.47 27.10
C LEU A 213 5.17 -1.58 26.47
N ASN A 214 4.26 -2.34 27.11
CA ASN A 214 2.96 -2.68 26.55
C ASN A 214 3.08 -3.31 25.15
N ILE A 215 4.08 -4.17 24.96
CA ILE A 215 4.35 -4.85 23.68
C ILE A 215 4.41 -6.36 23.88
N ILE A 216 3.79 -7.10 22.97
CA ILE A 216 4.00 -8.53 22.78
C ILE A 216 4.81 -8.72 21.50
N LEU A 217 5.83 -9.57 21.56
CA LEU A 217 6.57 -10.08 20.41
C LEU A 217 6.31 -11.58 20.28
N GLY A 218 6.15 -12.08 19.06
CA GLY A 218 6.04 -13.50 18.80
C GLY A 218 6.62 -13.89 17.45
N GLU A 219 6.86 -15.18 17.28
CA GLU A 219 7.44 -15.77 16.08
C GLU A 219 6.55 -16.90 15.55
N ASN A 220 6.55 -17.13 14.23
CA ASN A 220 5.76 -18.18 13.58
C ASN A 220 4.27 -18.17 13.96
N GLY A 221 3.69 -16.98 14.18
CA GLY A 221 2.29 -16.81 14.54
C GLY A 221 1.36 -17.26 13.42
N LYS A 222 0.29 -17.98 13.75
CA LYS A 222 -0.73 -18.44 12.80
C LYS A 222 -2.06 -17.80 13.16
N ILE A 223 -2.70 -17.18 12.17
CA ILE A 223 -4.03 -16.57 12.31
C ILE A 223 -4.91 -17.10 11.21
N ASP A 224 -6.12 -17.53 11.57
CA ASP A 224 -7.17 -17.84 10.61
C ASP A 224 -7.50 -16.60 9.78
N PHE A 225 -7.26 -16.70 8.49
CA PHE A 225 -7.48 -15.64 7.52
C PHE A 225 -8.29 -16.25 6.39
N SER A 226 -9.60 -16.34 6.61
CA SER A 226 -10.52 -16.83 5.59
C SER A 226 -10.99 -15.67 4.72
N PHE A 227 -10.44 -15.58 3.52
CA PHE A 227 -10.90 -14.67 2.47
C PHE A 227 -11.19 -15.48 1.21
N GLU A 228 -12.41 -15.35 0.71
CA GLU A 228 -12.91 -16.08 -0.45
C GLU A 228 -13.39 -15.11 -1.53
N SER A 229 -12.87 -15.30 -2.74
CA SER A 229 -13.29 -14.59 -3.94
C SER A 229 -13.13 -15.50 -5.15
N VAL A 230 -13.62 -15.06 -6.31
CA VAL A 230 -13.41 -15.76 -7.59
C VAL A 230 -11.92 -15.82 -7.99
N TYR A 231 -11.07 -14.96 -7.41
CA TYR A 231 -9.66 -14.82 -7.78
C TYR A 231 -8.71 -15.59 -6.86
N ILE A 232 -9.01 -15.61 -5.57
CA ILE A 232 -8.19 -16.23 -4.54
C ILE A 232 -9.05 -16.72 -3.39
N ASN A 233 -8.74 -17.93 -2.91
CA ASN A 233 -9.28 -18.52 -1.68
C ASN A 233 -8.14 -18.74 -0.69
N THR A 234 -8.29 -18.21 0.52
CA THR A 234 -7.29 -18.23 1.59
C THR A 234 -7.91 -18.81 2.86
N ASN A 235 -7.07 -19.38 3.71
CA ASN A 235 -7.48 -19.97 4.98
C ASN A 235 -6.70 -19.44 6.17
N GLN A 236 -5.42 -19.10 5.98
CA GLN A 236 -4.50 -18.77 7.07
C GLN A 236 -3.46 -17.76 6.62
N VAL A 237 -2.98 -16.97 7.56
CA VAL A 237 -1.73 -16.20 7.42
C VAL A 237 -0.73 -16.68 8.47
N ILE A 238 0.52 -16.88 8.04
CA ILE A 238 1.66 -17.19 8.91
C ILE A 238 2.48 -15.91 9.05
N LEU A 239 2.75 -15.50 10.28
CA LEU A 239 3.56 -14.35 10.67
C LEU A 239 4.92 -14.87 11.11
N ASP A 240 5.96 -14.69 10.31
CA ASP A 240 7.30 -15.18 10.68
C ASP A 240 7.77 -14.47 11.97
N ASN A 241 7.52 -13.16 12.06
CA ASN A 241 7.64 -12.36 13.28
C ASN A 241 6.46 -11.38 13.37
N PHE A 242 5.98 -11.11 14.58
CA PHE A 242 4.95 -10.12 14.79
C PHE A 242 5.11 -9.38 16.11
N SER A 243 4.58 -8.16 16.13
CA SER A 243 4.45 -7.36 17.33
C SER A 243 2.99 -6.99 17.56
N ILE A 244 2.56 -7.00 18.82
CA ILE A 244 1.28 -6.44 19.23
C ILE A 244 1.56 -5.24 20.14
N ASP A 245 1.12 -4.07 19.72
CA ASP A 245 1.08 -2.88 20.57
C ASP A 245 -0.18 -2.95 21.43
N LEU A 246 -0.04 -3.25 22.72
CA LEU A 246 -1.17 -3.37 23.64
C LEU A 246 -1.87 -2.05 23.89
N LYS A 247 -1.22 -0.89 23.70
CA LYS A 247 -1.89 0.41 23.87
C LYS A 247 -2.92 0.68 22.78
N ASN A 248 -2.65 0.20 21.57
CA ASN A 248 -3.53 0.40 20.41
C ASN A 248 -4.20 -0.90 19.91
N GLY A 249 -3.88 -2.05 20.48
CA GLY A 249 -4.34 -3.37 20.05
C GLY A 249 -3.88 -3.78 18.65
N LYS A 250 -2.91 -3.07 18.05
CA LYS A 250 -2.50 -3.31 16.66
C LYS A 250 -1.56 -4.49 16.59
N ILE A 251 -1.78 -5.38 15.62
CA ILE A 251 -0.86 -6.46 15.26
C ILE A 251 -0.15 -6.06 13.98
N ILE A 252 1.18 -6.18 13.94
CA ILE A 252 1.99 -5.90 12.75
C ILE A 252 2.97 -7.04 12.55
N SER A 253 3.06 -7.52 11.31
CA SER A 253 4.10 -8.41 10.84
C SER A 253 4.67 -7.89 9.51
N ASN A 254 5.98 -7.66 9.48
CA ASN A 254 6.69 -7.22 8.27
C ASN A 254 7.16 -8.40 7.41
N SER A 255 7.02 -9.64 7.90
CA SER A 255 7.32 -10.86 7.17
C SER A 255 6.22 -11.88 7.42
N SER A 256 5.29 -11.97 6.46
CA SER A 256 4.16 -12.88 6.52
C SER A 256 4.02 -13.71 5.25
N LYS A 257 3.37 -14.86 5.38
CA LYS A 257 2.98 -15.74 4.28
C LYS A 257 1.47 -15.91 4.30
N LEU A 258 0.78 -15.42 3.27
CA LEU A 258 -0.64 -15.71 3.05
C LEU A 258 -0.75 -17.10 2.41
N ILE A 259 -1.51 -17.99 3.07
CA ILE A 259 -1.74 -19.35 2.61
C ILE A 259 -3.01 -19.37 1.77
N SER A 260 -2.83 -19.70 0.50
CA SER A 260 -3.93 -19.92 -0.44
C SER A 260 -4.19 -21.41 -0.62
N LYS A 261 -5.45 -21.77 -0.89
CA LYS A 261 -5.83 -23.14 -1.24
C LYS A 261 -5.38 -23.53 -2.65
N ASP A 262 -5.39 -22.56 -3.57
CA ASP A 262 -5.21 -22.80 -5.00
C ASP A 262 -3.80 -22.40 -5.50
N TYR A 263 -3.07 -21.61 -4.70
CA TYR A 263 -1.80 -21.01 -5.09
C TYR A 263 -0.70 -21.21 -4.06
N LYS A 264 0.55 -21.06 -4.51
CA LYS A 264 1.72 -21.10 -3.61
C LYS A 264 1.62 -19.99 -2.54
N PRO A 265 2.24 -20.18 -1.35
CA PRO A 265 2.25 -19.15 -0.32
C PRO A 265 2.77 -17.80 -0.83
N ILE A 266 2.03 -16.75 -0.51
CA ILE A 266 2.32 -15.39 -0.99
C ILE A 266 3.04 -14.63 0.11
N LEU A 267 4.25 -14.15 -0.18
CA LEU A 267 5.05 -13.40 0.79
C LEU A 267 4.60 -11.93 0.84
N GLY A 268 4.47 -11.38 2.05
CA GLY A 268 3.99 -10.02 2.24
C GLY A 268 4.13 -9.51 3.66
N VAL A 269 3.36 -8.49 3.96
CA VAL A 269 3.17 -7.90 5.29
C VAL A 269 1.73 -8.10 5.72
N PHE A 270 1.52 -8.21 7.01
CA PHE A 270 0.20 -8.35 7.62
C PHE A 270 0.04 -7.29 8.70
N SER A 271 -1.17 -6.75 8.82
CA SER A 271 -1.54 -5.92 9.95
C SER A 271 -3.01 -6.08 10.33
N TYR A 272 -3.29 -5.86 11.60
CA TYR A 272 -4.63 -5.74 12.15
C TYR A 272 -4.70 -4.44 12.97
N ASP A 273 -5.77 -3.67 12.78
CA ASP A 273 -6.05 -2.44 13.52
C ASP A 273 -7.49 -2.49 14.07
N PRO A 274 -7.67 -2.57 15.41
CA PRO A 274 -9.00 -2.68 15.99
C PRO A 274 -9.85 -1.41 15.86
N PHE A 275 -9.24 -0.25 15.57
CA PHE A 275 -9.95 1.03 15.45
C PHE A 275 -10.40 1.36 14.03
N LYS A 276 -10.07 0.52 13.05
CA LYS A 276 -10.54 0.70 11.67
C LYS A 276 -12.04 0.31 11.61
N GLN A 277 -12.92 1.33 11.67
CA GLN A 277 -14.37 1.19 11.60
C GLN A 277 -14.79 0.55 10.27
N ASP A 278 -15.73 -0.42 10.30
CA ASP A 278 -17.08 -0.31 9.67
C ASP A 278 -17.85 -1.64 9.51
N GLN A 279 -17.34 -2.82 9.90
CA GLN A 279 -18.04 -4.09 9.63
C GLN A 279 -17.86 -5.17 10.71
N SER A 280 -18.75 -6.16 10.67
CA SER A 280 -18.89 -7.30 11.61
C SER A 280 -17.71 -8.30 11.64
N PHE A 281 -16.58 -8.01 10.99
CA PHE A 281 -15.44 -8.92 10.85
C PHE A 281 -14.11 -8.18 11.07
N PRO A 282 -13.05 -8.87 11.57
CA PRO A 282 -11.73 -8.27 11.73
C PRO A 282 -11.18 -7.79 10.38
N GLN A 283 -10.86 -6.49 10.29
CA GLN A 283 -10.23 -5.91 9.10
C GLN A 283 -8.74 -6.27 9.08
N PHE A 284 -8.45 -7.52 8.75
CA PHE A 284 -7.10 -7.91 8.41
C PHE A 284 -6.68 -7.23 7.12
N VAL A 285 -5.46 -6.70 7.12
CA VAL A 285 -4.80 -6.17 5.93
C VAL A 285 -3.62 -7.06 5.62
N PHE A 286 -3.57 -7.59 4.42
CA PHE A 286 -2.41 -8.28 3.88
C PHE A 286 -1.95 -7.60 2.61
N GLN A 287 -0.65 -7.32 2.49
CA GLN A 287 -0.06 -6.79 1.26
C GLN A 287 1.16 -7.59 0.86
N SER A 288 1.12 -8.18 -0.33
CA SER A 288 2.27 -8.90 -0.91
C SER A 288 3.48 -7.98 -1.14
N ASN A 289 4.67 -8.56 -1.09
CA ASN A 289 5.92 -7.82 -1.27
C ASN A 289 6.14 -7.35 -2.72
N SER A 290 5.73 -8.14 -3.72
CA SER A 290 5.95 -7.88 -5.14
C SER A 290 4.77 -8.34 -5.99
N SER A 291 4.69 -7.84 -7.22
CA SER A 291 3.62 -8.19 -8.18
C SER A 291 3.90 -9.43 -9.03
N ASN A 292 4.77 -10.34 -8.58
CA ASN A 292 5.22 -11.51 -9.34
C ASN A 292 4.44 -12.81 -9.03
N ASN A 293 3.29 -12.72 -8.36
CA ASN A 293 2.47 -13.90 -8.09
C ASN A 293 1.60 -14.18 -9.32
N GLU A 294 1.56 -15.43 -9.76
CA GLU A 294 0.81 -15.85 -10.95
C GLU A 294 -0.48 -16.55 -10.54
N PHE A 295 -1.61 -16.08 -11.07
CA PHE A 295 -2.95 -16.61 -10.86
C PHE A 295 -3.57 -17.01 -12.20
N VAL A 296 -4.20 -18.18 -12.25
CA VAL A 296 -4.92 -18.64 -13.44
C VAL A 296 -6.39 -18.38 -13.20
N ILE A 297 -6.93 -17.33 -13.82
CA ILE A 297 -8.33 -16.91 -13.61
C ILE A 297 -9.28 -17.80 -14.41
N ASN A 298 -8.92 -18.09 -15.66
CA ASN A 298 -9.62 -19.02 -16.52
C ASN A 298 -8.68 -19.52 -17.63
N LYS A 299 -9.19 -20.32 -18.57
CA LYS A 299 -8.39 -20.91 -19.66
C LYS A 299 -7.69 -19.88 -20.58
N PHE A 300 -8.18 -18.65 -20.65
CA PHE A 300 -7.63 -17.60 -21.50
C PHE A 300 -6.89 -16.51 -20.74
N LEU A 301 -7.10 -16.39 -19.42
CA LEU A 301 -6.62 -15.27 -18.63
C LEU A 301 -5.70 -15.72 -17.50
N LYS A 302 -4.47 -15.20 -17.54
CA LYS A 302 -3.51 -15.22 -16.43
C LYS A 302 -3.40 -13.83 -15.82
N LEU A 303 -3.30 -13.76 -14.50
CA LEU A 303 -3.02 -12.53 -13.76
C LEU A 303 -1.65 -12.68 -13.10
N LYS A 304 -0.70 -11.81 -13.43
CA LYS A 304 0.58 -11.71 -12.75
C LYS A 304 0.58 -10.44 -11.91
N ALA A 305 0.44 -10.57 -10.60
CA ALA A 305 0.17 -9.40 -9.78
C ALA A 305 0.52 -9.51 -8.29
N GLY A 306 0.39 -8.38 -7.60
CA GLY A 306 0.40 -8.34 -6.15
C GLY A 306 -0.94 -8.79 -5.59
N VAL A 307 -0.99 -9.01 -4.29
CA VAL A 307 -2.21 -9.23 -3.52
C VAL A 307 -2.27 -8.19 -2.43
N TYR A 308 -3.32 -7.39 -2.41
CA TYR A 308 -3.67 -6.50 -1.33
C TYR A 308 -5.11 -6.79 -0.90
N ILE A 309 -5.26 -7.38 0.28
CA ILE A 309 -6.54 -7.65 0.92
C ILE A 309 -6.71 -6.62 2.04
N ASP A 310 -7.83 -5.92 2.04
CA ASP A 310 -8.21 -4.98 3.10
C ASP A 310 -9.68 -5.21 3.45
N GLY A 311 -9.89 -5.94 4.54
CA GLY A 311 -11.20 -6.49 4.88
C GLY A 311 -11.75 -7.35 3.76
N ASN A 312 -12.87 -6.93 3.18
CA ASN A 312 -13.56 -7.66 2.09
C ASN A 312 -13.13 -7.20 0.69
N THR A 313 -12.19 -6.26 0.60
CA THR A 313 -11.72 -5.74 -0.69
C THR A 313 -10.44 -6.43 -1.11
N LEU A 314 -10.34 -6.72 -2.42
CA LEU A 314 -9.15 -7.28 -3.04
C LEU A 314 -8.69 -6.36 -4.17
N SER A 315 -7.41 -6.00 -4.14
CA SER A 315 -6.74 -5.34 -5.26
C SER A 315 -5.40 -6.01 -5.51
N THR A 316 -4.80 -5.67 -6.64
CA THR A 316 -3.58 -6.33 -7.08
C THR A 316 -2.29 -5.57 -6.78
N SER A 317 -2.33 -4.63 -5.84
CA SER A 317 -1.16 -3.82 -5.48
C SER A 317 -0.13 -4.62 -4.65
N SER A 318 1.12 -4.15 -4.66
CA SER A 318 2.22 -4.71 -3.87
C SER A 318 3.03 -3.61 -3.17
N LYS A 319 3.78 -3.99 -2.14
CA LYS A 319 4.62 -3.08 -1.36
C LYS A 319 5.68 -2.38 -2.23
N LYS A 320 6.27 -3.11 -3.19
CA LYS A 320 7.24 -2.55 -4.17
C LYS A 320 6.60 -1.64 -5.23
N ARG A 321 5.27 -1.64 -5.37
CA ARG A 321 4.53 -0.87 -6.39
C ARG A 321 4.92 -1.24 -7.83
N ASP A 322 5.34 -2.49 -8.01
CA ASP A 322 5.56 -3.12 -9.31
C ASP A 322 4.21 -3.20 -10.06
N GLN A 323 4.24 -3.15 -11.38
CA GLN A 323 3.02 -3.25 -12.18
C GLN A 323 2.41 -4.65 -12.09
N SER A 324 1.08 -4.69 -12.15
CA SER A 324 0.26 -5.88 -12.31
C SER A 324 -0.12 -6.05 -13.77
N GLU A 325 -0.17 -7.29 -14.23
CA GLU A 325 -0.42 -7.64 -15.62
C GLU A 325 -1.60 -8.63 -15.74
N LEU A 326 -2.57 -8.32 -16.60
CA LEU A 326 -3.52 -9.30 -17.12
C LEU A 326 -3.02 -9.74 -18.49
N ILE A 327 -2.86 -11.05 -18.67
CA ILE A 327 -2.32 -11.66 -19.89
C ILE A 327 -3.41 -12.57 -20.44
N PHE A 328 -4.00 -12.15 -21.55
CA PHE A 328 -4.95 -12.95 -22.31
C PHE A 328 -4.21 -13.68 -23.42
N ILE A 329 -4.26 -15.01 -23.38
CA ILE A 329 -3.67 -15.88 -24.39
C ILE A 329 -4.74 -16.18 -25.43
N LEU A 330 -4.46 -15.85 -26.68
CA LEU A 330 -5.33 -16.08 -27.83
C LEU A 330 -4.76 -17.17 -28.74
N GLU A 331 -5.47 -17.53 -29.79
CA GLU A 331 -4.98 -18.48 -30.80
C GLU A 331 -3.85 -17.87 -31.64
N ASN A 332 -3.03 -18.74 -32.25
CA ASN A 332 -1.89 -18.37 -33.11
C ASN A 332 -0.86 -17.48 -32.42
N ASP A 333 -0.54 -17.78 -31.16
CA ASP A 333 0.46 -17.08 -30.33
C ASP A 333 0.22 -15.55 -30.19
N LYS A 334 -1.04 -15.11 -30.39
CA LYS A 334 -1.43 -13.71 -30.14
C LYS A 334 -1.74 -13.51 -28.66
N GLU A 335 -1.40 -12.34 -28.15
CA GLU A 335 -1.63 -12.02 -26.74
C GLU A 335 -2.21 -10.61 -26.57
N ILE A 336 -3.08 -10.45 -25.57
CA ILE A 336 -3.42 -9.12 -25.05
C ILE A 336 -2.81 -8.98 -23.66
N ILE A 337 -2.00 -7.96 -23.47
CA ILE A 337 -1.41 -7.61 -22.19
C ILE A 337 -1.98 -6.27 -21.73
N LEU A 338 -2.59 -6.27 -20.55
CA LEU A 338 -3.04 -5.07 -19.86
C LEU A 338 -2.17 -4.86 -18.63
N ARG A 339 -1.52 -3.69 -18.52
CA ARG A 339 -0.64 -3.37 -17.38
C ARG A 339 -1.18 -2.18 -16.59
N SER A 340 -1.22 -2.31 -15.27
CA SER A 340 -1.59 -1.21 -14.37
C SER A 340 -0.79 -1.27 -13.08
N LYS A 341 -0.75 -0.17 -12.32
CA LYS A 341 -0.18 -0.19 -10.95
C LYS A 341 -0.97 -1.08 -10.01
N SER A 342 -2.27 -1.19 -10.22
CA SER A 342 -3.16 -2.09 -9.50
C SER A 342 -4.46 -2.24 -10.27
N PHE A 343 -5.05 -3.42 -10.19
CA PHE A 343 -6.43 -3.68 -10.59
C PHE A 343 -7.29 -3.85 -9.33
N SER A 344 -8.50 -3.33 -9.37
CA SER A 344 -9.53 -3.63 -8.38
C SER A 344 -10.28 -4.88 -8.80
N LEU A 345 -10.39 -5.86 -7.89
CA LEU A 345 -10.99 -7.16 -8.14
C LEU A 345 -12.30 -7.24 -7.35
N ILE A 346 -13.42 -6.98 -8.02
CA ILE A 346 -14.75 -6.89 -7.39
C ILE A 346 -15.66 -7.92 -8.03
N ASN A 347 -16.12 -8.91 -7.25
CA ASN A 347 -16.96 -10.00 -7.74
C ASN A 347 -16.34 -10.67 -8.98
N ASN A 348 -16.96 -10.51 -10.15
CA ASN A 348 -16.51 -11.09 -11.42
C ASN A 348 -15.98 -10.00 -12.37
N GLN A 349 -15.59 -8.85 -11.83
CA GLN A 349 -15.08 -7.70 -12.57
C GLN A 349 -13.65 -7.34 -12.16
N ILE A 350 -12.84 -7.01 -13.16
CA ILE A 350 -11.50 -6.45 -13.01
C ILE A 350 -11.50 -5.03 -13.56
N LEU A 351 -11.20 -4.05 -12.71
CA LEU A 351 -11.32 -2.62 -13.01
C LEU A 351 -9.99 -1.89 -12.82
N SER A 352 -9.69 -0.89 -13.65
CA SER A 352 -8.62 0.08 -13.39
C SER A 352 -8.78 1.33 -14.25
N ASN A 353 -8.54 2.51 -13.69
CA ASN A 353 -8.67 3.77 -14.44
C ASN A 353 -7.44 4.09 -15.31
N ASN A 354 -6.31 3.42 -15.07
CA ASN A 354 -5.05 3.67 -15.78
C ASN A 354 -4.42 2.34 -16.18
N THR A 355 -4.74 1.89 -17.39
CA THR A 355 -4.29 0.61 -17.93
C THR A 355 -3.61 0.79 -19.27
N GLN A 356 -2.34 0.43 -19.35
CA GLN A 356 -1.63 0.30 -20.62
C GLN A 356 -2.19 -0.93 -21.36
N PHE A 357 -2.53 -0.78 -22.63
CA PHE A 357 -3.02 -1.85 -23.49
C PHE A 357 -1.99 -2.21 -24.55
N SER A 358 -1.83 -3.50 -24.80
CA SER A 358 -1.02 -4.03 -25.91
C SER A 358 -1.68 -5.29 -26.43
N PHE A 359 -2.12 -5.27 -27.69
CA PHE A 359 -2.39 -6.48 -28.46
C PHE A 359 -1.15 -6.78 -29.28
N ILE A 360 -0.59 -7.97 -29.14
CA ILE A 360 0.67 -8.40 -29.75
C ILE A 360 0.37 -9.50 -30.76
N GLU A 361 0.87 -9.33 -31.98
CA GLU A 361 0.80 -10.31 -33.05
C GLU A 361 2.14 -10.34 -33.79
N GLU A 362 2.87 -11.46 -33.70
CA GLU A 362 4.23 -11.59 -34.26
C GLU A 362 5.18 -10.48 -33.74
N ASN A 363 5.66 -9.61 -34.64
CA ASN A 363 6.53 -8.47 -34.32
C ASN A 363 5.75 -7.14 -34.25
N ASP A 364 4.43 -7.19 -34.42
CA ASP A 364 3.55 -6.05 -34.48
C ASP A 364 2.68 -5.90 -33.24
N SER A 365 2.21 -4.67 -33.00
CA SER A 365 1.29 -4.39 -31.91
C SER A 365 0.25 -3.32 -32.22
N LEU A 366 -0.89 -3.43 -31.54
CA LEU A 366 -1.83 -2.33 -31.32
C LEU A 366 -1.69 -1.91 -29.84
N TYR A 367 -1.30 -0.66 -29.62
CA TYR A 367 -0.84 -0.16 -28.33
C TYR A 367 -1.60 1.08 -27.87
N HIS A 368 -1.85 1.20 -26.57
CA HIS A 368 -2.30 2.45 -25.95
C HIS A 368 -1.67 2.65 -24.57
N PRO A 369 -1.18 3.86 -24.22
CA PRO A 369 -0.45 4.07 -22.97
C PRO A 369 -1.30 4.06 -21.70
N SER A 370 -2.54 4.52 -21.73
CA SER A 370 -3.45 4.48 -20.56
C SER A 370 -4.92 4.52 -20.94
N LEU A 371 -5.70 3.54 -20.51
CA LEU A 371 -7.15 3.42 -20.71
C LEU A 371 -7.82 3.06 -19.38
N GLU A 372 -9.08 3.45 -19.22
CA GLU A 372 -9.94 2.87 -18.21
C GLU A 372 -10.34 1.46 -18.68
N LEU A 373 -10.05 0.45 -17.85
CA LEU A 373 -10.38 -0.95 -18.06
C LEU A 373 -11.62 -1.32 -17.26
N LYS A 374 -12.55 -1.98 -17.95
CA LYS A 374 -13.58 -2.83 -17.36
C LYS A 374 -13.53 -4.20 -18.01
N TYR A 375 -13.17 -5.23 -17.26
CA TYR A 375 -13.21 -6.61 -17.73
C TYR A 375 -14.22 -7.41 -16.90
N ASN A 376 -15.12 -8.14 -17.58
CA ASN A 376 -16.08 -9.04 -16.95
C ASN A 376 -15.71 -10.49 -17.26
N ILE A 377 -15.47 -11.28 -16.21
CA ILE A 377 -15.02 -12.68 -16.32
C ILE A 377 -16.12 -13.58 -16.92
N ASN A 378 -17.38 -13.36 -16.53
CA ASN A 378 -18.49 -14.22 -16.95
C ASN A 378 -18.79 -14.08 -18.44
N THR A 379 -18.79 -12.85 -18.95
CA THR A 379 -19.01 -12.57 -20.37
C THR A 379 -17.72 -12.63 -21.19
N ASN A 380 -16.57 -12.77 -20.52
CA ASN A 380 -15.23 -12.66 -21.10
C ASN A 380 -15.10 -11.41 -21.98
N GLN A 381 -15.57 -10.25 -21.51
CA GLN A 381 -15.60 -9.01 -22.29
C GLN A 381 -14.62 -7.99 -21.73
N ILE A 382 -13.66 -7.57 -22.55
CA ILE A 382 -12.76 -6.45 -22.31
C ILE A 382 -13.40 -5.18 -22.86
N GLN A 383 -13.53 -4.18 -22.01
CA GLN A 383 -13.96 -2.83 -22.38
C GLN A 383 -12.88 -1.84 -21.95
N LEU A 384 -12.37 -1.08 -22.93
CA LEU A 384 -11.37 -0.05 -22.69
C LEU A 384 -11.95 1.30 -23.10
N PHE A 385 -11.74 2.33 -22.27
CA PHE A 385 -12.23 3.69 -22.51
C PHE A 385 -11.11 4.72 -22.43
N ASN A 386 -11.18 5.72 -23.32
CA ASN A 386 -10.21 6.80 -23.51
C ASN A 386 -10.82 8.19 -23.23
N LEU A 387 -11.73 8.24 -22.25
CA LEU A 387 -12.60 9.40 -22.01
C LEU A 387 -12.13 10.31 -20.88
N GLU A 388 -11.36 9.75 -19.94
CA GLU A 388 -10.99 10.40 -18.68
C GLU A 388 -9.47 10.43 -18.46
N GLY A 389 -9.04 11.25 -17.49
CA GLY A 389 -7.65 11.38 -17.09
C GLY A 389 -6.80 12.28 -18.00
N SER A 390 -5.52 12.42 -17.65
CA SER A 390 -4.57 13.31 -18.34
C SER A 390 -4.24 12.85 -19.77
N LEU A 391 -4.46 11.57 -20.07
CA LEU A 391 -4.21 10.95 -21.37
C LEU A 391 -5.48 10.74 -22.20
N LYS A 392 -6.61 11.36 -21.84
CA LYS A 392 -7.82 11.31 -22.68
C LYS A 392 -7.51 11.73 -24.11
N ASN A 393 -8.11 11.06 -25.09
CA ASN A 393 -7.92 11.30 -26.54
C ASN A 393 -6.50 10.98 -27.06
N THR A 394 -5.67 10.28 -26.30
CA THR A 394 -4.43 9.73 -26.84
C THR A 394 -4.78 8.70 -27.92
N PRO A 395 -4.05 8.60 -29.05
CA PRO A 395 -4.36 7.58 -30.04
C PRO A 395 -3.96 6.18 -29.58
N PHE A 396 -4.65 5.18 -30.14
CA PHE A 396 -4.11 3.84 -30.30
C PHE A 396 -3.06 3.86 -31.42
N TYR A 397 -1.91 3.22 -31.18
CA TYR A 397 -0.81 3.13 -32.13
C TYR A 397 -0.77 1.73 -32.71
N SER A 398 -0.84 1.60 -34.04
CA SER A 398 -0.64 0.32 -34.71
C SER A 398 0.66 0.32 -35.49
N THR A 399 1.53 -0.66 -35.23
CA THR A 399 2.73 -0.87 -36.05
C THR A 399 2.41 -1.61 -37.35
N PHE A 400 1.47 -2.56 -37.33
CA PHE A 400 1.07 -3.32 -38.52
C PHE A 400 0.44 -2.46 -39.61
N PHE A 401 -0.49 -1.58 -39.20
CA PHE A 401 -1.14 -0.65 -40.12
C PHE A 401 -0.35 0.64 -40.31
N GLU A 402 0.68 0.88 -39.47
CA GLU A 402 1.44 2.13 -39.39
C GLU A 402 0.59 3.41 -39.29
N VAL A 403 -0.43 3.37 -38.41
CA VAL A 403 -1.36 4.48 -38.14
C VAL A 403 -1.55 4.74 -36.64
N GLU A 404 -1.98 5.96 -36.35
CA GLU A 404 -2.52 6.41 -35.08
C GLU A 404 -4.05 6.55 -35.21
N ILE A 405 -4.80 6.02 -34.25
CA ILE A 405 -6.27 5.99 -34.25
C ILE A 405 -6.78 6.60 -32.95
N ILE A 406 -7.40 7.77 -33.02
CA ILE A 406 -8.06 8.38 -31.87
C ILE A 406 -9.51 7.88 -31.83
N SER A 407 -9.83 7.09 -30.80
CA SER A 407 -11.18 6.58 -30.54
C SER A 407 -11.48 6.61 -29.04
N ASP A 408 -12.77 6.65 -28.68
CA ASP A 408 -13.22 6.71 -27.29
C ASP A 408 -13.19 5.34 -26.60
N TYR A 409 -13.44 4.27 -27.35
CA TYR A 409 -13.50 2.92 -26.78
C TYR A 409 -12.86 1.85 -27.67
N LEU A 410 -12.49 0.75 -27.03
CA LEU A 410 -12.15 -0.53 -27.66
C LEU A 410 -12.87 -1.65 -26.91
N TYR A 411 -13.69 -2.43 -27.62
CA TYR A 411 -14.38 -3.60 -27.09
C TYR A 411 -13.89 -4.87 -27.75
N TYR A 412 -13.59 -5.87 -26.94
CA TYR A 412 -13.13 -7.17 -27.41
C TYR A 412 -13.56 -8.30 -26.49
N THR A 413 -13.86 -9.45 -27.08
CA THR A 413 -14.08 -10.71 -26.37
C THR A 413 -12.96 -11.66 -26.75
N PRO A 414 -12.02 -12.00 -25.84
CA PRO A 414 -10.92 -12.91 -26.12
C PRO A 414 -11.38 -14.22 -26.77
N GLY A 415 -10.72 -14.58 -27.87
CA GLY A 415 -11.06 -15.73 -28.72
C GLY A 415 -12.04 -15.42 -29.85
N GLN A 416 -12.60 -14.22 -29.91
CA GLN A 416 -13.40 -13.78 -31.06
C GLN A 416 -12.51 -13.16 -32.14
N ARG A 417 -12.98 -13.24 -33.39
CA ARG A 417 -12.31 -12.69 -34.56
C ARG A 417 -12.34 -11.15 -34.62
N ILE A 418 -13.35 -10.54 -34.00
CA ILE A 418 -13.67 -9.12 -34.19
C ILE A 418 -13.34 -8.31 -32.94
N MET A 419 -12.59 -7.23 -33.13
CA MET A 419 -12.37 -6.16 -32.17
C MET A 419 -13.02 -4.87 -32.68
N ASN A 420 -13.76 -4.17 -31.82
CA ASN A 420 -14.50 -2.97 -32.21
C ASN A 420 -13.87 -1.73 -31.57
N LEU A 421 -13.70 -0.67 -32.35
CA LEU A 421 -13.28 0.64 -31.86
C LEU A 421 -14.25 1.71 -32.37
N GLY A 422 -14.46 2.77 -31.59
CA GLY A 422 -15.33 3.85 -32.02
C GLY A 422 -15.50 4.95 -30.99
N ILE A 423 -16.51 5.78 -31.22
CA ILE A 423 -16.86 6.92 -30.38
C ILE A 423 -18.15 6.66 -29.61
N MET A 424 -18.27 7.17 -28.39
CA MET A 424 -19.53 7.12 -27.66
C MET A 424 -20.54 8.11 -28.26
N ILE A 425 -21.81 7.74 -28.32
CA ILE A 425 -22.87 8.62 -28.82
C ILE A 425 -23.04 9.79 -27.84
N ALA A 426 -22.68 11.00 -28.26
CA ALA A 426 -22.90 12.25 -27.54
C ALA A 426 -23.38 13.36 -28.51
N PRO A 427 -24.02 14.44 -28.02
CA PRO A 427 -24.48 15.55 -28.87
C PRO A 427 -23.36 16.21 -29.68
N ASP A 428 -22.16 16.31 -29.09
CA ASP A 428 -20.95 16.85 -29.73
C ASP A 428 -20.05 15.67 -30.15
N GLN A 429 -20.40 14.98 -31.24
CA GLN A 429 -19.62 13.84 -31.73
C GLN A 429 -18.24 14.32 -32.20
N ARG A 430 -17.17 13.95 -31.49
CA ARG A 430 -15.84 13.97 -32.09
C ARG A 430 -15.68 12.75 -32.98
N PRO A 431 -15.22 12.89 -34.23
CA PRO A 431 -14.99 11.75 -35.10
C PRO A 431 -13.91 10.82 -34.54
N VAL A 432 -13.94 9.56 -34.95
CA VAL A 432 -12.71 8.76 -34.97
C VAL A 432 -11.75 9.42 -35.93
N GLU A 433 -10.54 9.77 -35.49
CA GLU A 433 -9.50 10.35 -36.34
C GLU A 433 -8.40 9.32 -36.59
N VAL A 434 -8.02 9.14 -37.85
CA VAL A 434 -6.92 8.26 -38.25
C VAL A 434 -5.84 9.07 -38.94
N LYS A 435 -4.59 8.88 -38.52
CA LYS A 435 -3.40 9.53 -39.09
C LYS A 435 -2.30 8.52 -39.35
N SER A 436 -1.53 8.71 -40.41
CA SER A 436 -0.29 7.94 -40.61
C SER A 436 0.72 8.23 -39.49
N THR A 437 1.56 7.26 -39.14
CA THR A 437 2.70 7.49 -38.24
C THR A 437 3.74 8.47 -38.81
N LYS A 438 3.71 8.73 -40.12
CA LYS A 438 4.53 9.75 -40.82
C LYS A 438 3.79 11.07 -41.04
N TYR A 439 2.57 11.22 -40.51
CA TYR A 439 1.77 12.44 -40.63
C TYR A 439 2.50 13.65 -40.05
N TYR A 440 2.46 14.78 -40.76
CA TYR A 440 2.91 16.07 -40.26
C TYR A 440 1.95 17.19 -40.67
N SER A 441 1.78 18.16 -39.78
CA SER A 441 1.00 19.37 -40.05
C SER A 441 1.62 20.57 -39.34
N ASP A 442 1.79 21.68 -40.08
CA ASP A 442 2.21 22.96 -39.52
C ASP A 442 1.21 23.45 -38.46
N LYS A 443 -0.09 23.13 -38.60
CA LYS A 443 -1.12 23.49 -37.62
C LYS A 443 -0.83 22.86 -36.26
N THR A 444 -0.62 21.54 -36.22
CA THR A 444 -0.31 20.81 -34.97
C THR A 444 1.00 21.30 -34.36
N MET A 445 2.02 21.56 -35.19
CA MET A 445 3.27 22.13 -34.71
C MET A 445 3.06 23.50 -34.06
N ASN A 446 2.21 24.36 -34.64
CA ASN A 446 1.92 25.68 -34.09
C ASN A 446 1.08 25.61 -32.80
N GLU A 447 0.14 24.67 -32.70
CA GLU A 447 -0.70 24.42 -31.51
C GLU A 447 0.12 24.06 -30.26
N LEU A 448 1.34 23.53 -30.43
CA LEU A 448 2.28 23.24 -29.34
C LEU A 448 3.05 24.47 -28.84
N THR A 449 2.65 25.67 -29.23
CA THR A 449 3.24 26.95 -28.81
C THR A 449 2.39 27.58 -27.71
N ASP A 450 2.99 27.86 -26.57
CA ASP A 450 2.30 28.51 -25.45
C ASP A 450 2.06 30.02 -25.70
N LEU A 451 1.36 30.66 -24.77
CA LEU A 451 1.06 32.10 -24.81
C LEU A 451 2.32 32.99 -24.76
N ASN A 452 3.45 32.46 -24.29
CA ASN A 452 4.73 33.17 -24.23
C ASN A 452 5.58 32.95 -25.49
N GLY A 453 5.05 32.22 -26.49
CA GLY A 453 5.74 31.91 -27.73
C GLY A 453 6.72 30.74 -27.65
N ILE A 454 6.75 30.00 -26.53
CA ILE A 454 7.58 28.82 -26.38
C ILE A 454 6.86 27.64 -27.02
N ASN A 455 7.46 27.10 -28.07
CA ASN A 455 7.04 25.82 -28.64
C ASN A 455 7.69 24.66 -27.86
N ILE A 456 6.87 23.93 -27.10
CA ILE A 456 7.38 22.93 -26.15
C ILE A 456 8.07 21.75 -26.85
N LEU A 457 7.61 21.37 -28.05
CA LEU A 457 8.25 20.33 -28.85
C LEU A 457 9.65 20.74 -29.28
N LYS A 458 9.80 21.97 -29.81
CA LYS A 458 11.11 22.51 -30.20
C LYS A 458 12.04 22.65 -29.00
N ALA A 459 11.54 23.17 -27.89
CA ALA A 459 12.31 23.30 -26.65
C ALA A 459 12.84 21.93 -26.19
N THR A 460 11.96 20.94 -26.11
CA THR A 460 12.28 19.57 -25.71
C THR A 460 13.32 18.94 -26.64
N TYR A 461 13.11 19.00 -27.96
CA TYR A 461 14.04 18.40 -28.92
C TYR A 461 15.41 19.10 -28.93
N ASN A 462 15.45 20.43 -28.90
CA ASN A 462 16.71 21.17 -28.86
C ASN A 462 17.51 20.87 -27.58
N PHE A 463 16.83 20.71 -26.44
CA PHE A 463 17.45 20.36 -25.17
C PHE A 463 18.15 18.99 -25.23
N VAL A 464 17.45 17.95 -25.69
CA VAL A 464 18.04 16.60 -25.81
C VAL A 464 19.19 16.55 -26.83
N MET A 465 19.09 17.32 -27.91
CA MET A 465 20.17 17.40 -28.92
C MET A 465 21.42 18.11 -28.39
N LYS A 466 21.24 19.20 -27.63
CA LYS A 466 22.34 19.92 -26.98
C LYS A 466 23.06 19.03 -25.95
N ASN A 467 22.29 18.24 -25.21
CA ASN A 467 22.80 17.42 -24.10
C ASN A 467 23.20 16.00 -24.53
N ARG A 468 22.95 15.61 -25.80
CA ARG A 468 23.25 14.30 -26.38
C ARG A 468 22.64 13.12 -25.61
N ARG A 469 21.44 13.33 -25.07
CA ARG A 469 20.65 12.34 -24.32
C ARG A 469 19.17 12.52 -24.62
N LEU A 470 18.45 11.43 -24.89
CA LEU A 470 17.01 11.45 -25.22
C LEU A 470 16.11 11.45 -23.97
N ASP A 471 16.69 11.46 -22.78
CA ASP A 471 16.01 11.40 -21.50
C ASP A 471 16.46 12.53 -20.58
N PHE A 472 15.56 13.04 -19.75
CA PHE A 472 15.82 14.13 -18.81
C PHE A 472 14.70 14.25 -17.77
N PHE A 473 14.91 15.05 -16.71
CA PHE A 473 13.82 15.45 -15.81
C PHE A 473 13.26 16.80 -16.22
N ILE A 474 11.94 17.00 -16.09
CA ILE A 474 11.27 18.26 -16.46
C ILE A 474 11.93 19.50 -15.85
N ASP A 475 12.50 19.39 -14.64
CA ASP A 475 13.22 20.47 -13.97
C ASP A 475 14.54 20.84 -14.67
N ASP A 476 15.19 19.91 -15.37
CA ASP A 476 16.38 20.20 -16.17
C ASP A 476 16.03 21.08 -17.38
N LEU A 477 14.88 20.80 -18.00
CA LEU A 477 14.36 21.59 -19.12
C LEU A 477 13.91 22.97 -18.65
N SER A 478 13.22 23.05 -17.51
CA SER A 478 12.77 24.33 -16.94
C SER A 478 13.95 25.23 -16.59
N TYR A 479 15.03 24.66 -16.02
CA TYR A 479 16.27 25.36 -15.75
C TYR A 479 16.92 25.90 -17.04
N ALA A 480 16.99 25.10 -18.09
CA ALA A 480 17.54 25.53 -19.38
C ALA A 480 16.71 26.64 -20.05
N LEU A 481 15.40 26.63 -19.85
CA LEU A 481 14.47 27.67 -20.33
C LEU A 481 14.38 28.88 -19.40
N LYS A 482 15.04 28.85 -18.23
CA LYS A 482 14.95 29.89 -17.18
C LYS A 482 13.50 30.14 -16.75
N THR A 483 12.72 29.08 -16.58
CA THR A 483 11.31 29.12 -16.16
C THR A 483 11.04 28.13 -15.03
N ASN A 484 9.84 28.17 -14.46
CA ASN A 484 9.38 27.19 -13.46
C ASN A 484 8.82 25.95 -14.18
N SER A 485 9.11 24.74 -13.68
CA SER A 485 8.60 23.49 -14.26
C SER A 485 7.07 23.42 -14.30
N ASP A 486 6.36 24.04 -13.36
CA ASP A 486 4.90 24.10 -13.36
C ASP A 486 4.35 24.85 -14.59
N LEU A 487 5.07 25.85 -15.11
CA LEU A 487 4.66 26.63 -16.28
C LEU A 487 4.79 25.84 -17.58
N ILE A 488 5.72 24.88 -17.65
CA ILE A 488 5.94 24.05 -18.85
C ILE A 488 5.28 22.66 -18.74
N ARG A 489 4.78 22.30 -17.56
CA ARG A 489 4.17 20.98 -17.30
C ARG A 489 2.97 20.70 -18.20
N GLY A 490 2.13 21.70 -18.46
CA GLY A 490 1.01 21.58 -19.40
C GLY A 490 1.47 21.13 -20.79
N GLY A 491 2.48 21.80 -21.34
CA GLY A 491 3.07 21.44 -22.63
C GLY A 491 3.72 20.05 -22.65
N ILE A 492 4.37 19.64 -21.56
CA ILE A 492 4.90 18.26 -21.42
C ILE A 492 3.77 17.23 -21.41
N ILE A 493 2.65 17.51 -20.74
CA ILE A 493 1.48 16.63 -20.75
C ILE A 493 0.88 16.56 -22.16
N ASP A 494 0.80 17.67 -22.89
CA ASP A 494 0.34 17.68 -24.29
C ASP A 494 1.26 16.84 -25.19
N LEU A 495 2.59 16.98 -25.05
CA LEU A 495 3.54 16.12 -25.76
C LEU A 495 3.37 14.64 -25.43
N TRP A 496 3.08 14.31 -24.18
CA TRP A 496 2.84 12.94 -23.76
C TRP A 496 1.55 12.37 -24.36
N ARG A 497 0.45 13.14 -24.29
CA ARG A 497 -0.85 12.79 -24.88
C ARG A 497 -0.76 12.57 -26.40
N ASP A 498 0.03 13.39 -27.08
CA ASP A 498 0.17 13.32 -28.54
C ASP A 498 1.26 12.34 -28.99
N GLY A 499 1.88 11.57 -28.06
CA GLY A 499 2.85 10.52 -28.38
C GLY A 499 4.24 10.99 -28.76
N PHE A 500 4.57 12.25 -28.47
CA PHE A 500 5.90 12.80 -28.71
C PHE A 500 6.93 12.34 -27.67
N ILE A 501 6.49 12.09 -26.44
CA ILE A 501 7.35 11.67 -25.32
C ILE A 501 6.67 10.60 -24.48
N LEU A 502 7.45 9.89 -23.66
CA LEU A 502 6.96 9.23 -22.45
C LEU A 502 7.23 10.15 -21.27
N PHE A 503 6.27 10.25 -20.36
CA PHE A 503 6.37 11.08 -19.17
C PHE A 503 5.90 10.33 -17.93
N ASP A 504 6.70 10.37 -16.86
CA ASP A 504 6.30 9.94 -15.53
C ASP A 504 5.97 11.18 -14.68
N PRO A 505 4.68 11.44 -14.38
CA PRO A 505 4.28 12.62 -13.64
C PRO A 505 4.71 12.61 -12.16
N LEU A 506 5.08 11.45 -11.60
CA LEU A 506 5.52 11.35 -10.20
C LEU A 506 6.99 11.74 -10.05
N SER A 507 7.86 11.21 -10.92
CA SER A 507 9.29 11.51 -10.88
C SER A 507 9.68 12.73 -11.71
N GLY A 508 8.82 13.18 -12.63
CA GLY A 508 9.15 14.21 -13.60
C GLY A 508 10.05 13.72 -14.74
N PHE A 509 10.28 12.41 -14.86
CA PHE A 509 11.12 11.82 -15.89
C PHE A 509 10.45 11.88 -17.27
N VAL A 510 11.21 12.33 -18.26
CA VAL A 510 10.80 12.45 -19.67
C VAL A 510 11.74 11.62 -20.54
N LYS A 511 11.17 10.86 -21.48
CA LYS A 511 11.92 10.20 -22.57
C LYS A 511 11.33 10.60 -23.92
N VAL A 512 12.17 11.15 -24.79
CA VAL A 512 11.77 11.60 -26.14
C VAL A 512 11.58 10.41 -27.08
N LEU A 513 10.45 10.39 -27.80
CA LEU A 513 10.11 9.34 -28.77
C LEU A 513 10.47 9.75 -30.21
N PRO A 514 10.64 8.78 -31.14
CA PRO A 514 10.98 9.05 -32.55
C PRO A 514 10.05 10.06 -33.25
N LYS A 515 8.75 10.09 -32.89
CA LYS A 515 7.76 11.03 -33.42
C LYS A 515 8.17 12.49 -33.21
N THR A 516 8.79 12.82 -32.07
CA THR A 516 9.30 14.18 -31.81
C THR A 516 10.35 14.58 -32.83
N ARG A 517 11.29 13.68 -33.12
CA ARG A 517 12.33 13.92 -34.15
C ARG A 517 11.70 14.10 -35.52
N HIS A 518 10.76 13.24 -35.89
CA HIS A 518 10.02 13.33 -37.16
C HIS A 518 9.38 14.71 -37.31
N TYR A 519 8.55 15.12 -36.36
CA TYR A 519 7.87 16.43 -36.40
C TYR A 519 8.84 17.61 -36.45
N PHE A 520 9.91 17.57 -35.64
CA PHE A 520 10.90 18.64 -35.62
C PHE A 520 11.62 18.78 -36.98
N LEU A 521 12.05 17.67 -37.58
CA LEU A 521 12.76 17.69 -38.86
C LEU A 521 11.84 18.01 -40.05
N SER A 522 10.60 17.53 -40.03
CA SER A 522 9.58 17.86 -41.04
C SER A 522 9.25 19.35 -41.04
N HIS A 523 9.15 19.97 -39.86
CA HIS A 523 8.99 21.43 -39.74
C HIS A 523 10.17 22.21 -40.35
N LEU A 524 11.38 21.68 -40.24
CA LEU A 524 12.57 22.26 -40.88
C LEU A 524 12.71 21.90 -42.36
N LYS A 525 11.76 21.15 -42.93
CA LYS A 525 11.81 20.59 -44.29
C LYS A 525 13.06 19.73 -44.54
N ARG A 526 13.47 18.99 -43.51
CA ARG A 526 14.65 18.09 -43.49
C ARG A 526 14.29 16.61 -43.35
N SER A 527 13.02 16.28 -43.27
CA SER A 527 12.50 14.92 -43.27
C SER A 527 11.30 14.86 -44.21
N ASP A 528 11.13 13.74 -44.89
CA ASP A 528 9.92 13.45 -45.63
C ASP A 528 8.77 13.20 -44.65
N TYR A 529 7.56 13.59 -45.05
CA TYR A 529 6.33 13.42 -44.29
C TYR A 529 5.15 13.26 -45.25
N ASP A 530 4.04 12.77 -44.72
CA ASP A 530 2.77 12.71 -45.43
C ASP A 530 1.69 13.56 -44.75
N GLU A 531 0.54 13.65 -45.42
CA GLU A 531 -0.67 14.28 -44.89
C GLU A 531 -1.81 13.25 -44.81
N TYR A 532 -1.45 11.96 -44.73
CA TYR A 532 -2.39 10.85 -44.76
C TYR A 532 -3.27 10.92 -43.52
N SER A 533 -4.55 11.21 -43.70
CA SER A 533 -5.51 11.32 -42.61
C SER A 533 -6.96 11.19 -43.08
N PHE A 534 -7.82 10.71 -42.20
CA PHE A 534 -9.27 10.68 -42.42
C PHE A 534 -10.05 10.61 -41.11
N ASN A 535 -11.33 10.97 -41.19
CA ASN A 535 -12.27 10.92 -40.07
C ASN A 535 -13.38 9.90 -40.36
N SER A 536 -13.85 9.24 -39.30
CA SER A 536 -15.00 8.33 -39.34
C SER A 536 -16.07 8.78 -38.35
N ILE A 537 -17.27 9.04 -38.85
CA ILE A 537 -18.46 9.40 -38.07
C ILE A 537 -19.58 8.44 -38.46
N SER A 538 -19.88 7.49 -37.57
CA SER A 538 -20.94 6.49 -37.78
C SER A 538 -22.15 6.82 -36.90
N PRO A 539 -23.37 6.97 -37.46
CA PRO A 539 -24.59 7.20 -36.68
C PRO A 539 -24.91 6.07 -35.68
N SER A 540 -24.35 4.88 -35.90
CA SER A 540 -24.53 3.70 -35.04
C SER A 540 -23.40 3.48 -34.03
N SER A 541 -22.43 4.41 -33.95
CA SER A 541 -21.17 4.26 -33.20
C SER A 541 -20.28 3.07 -33.57
N LYS A 542 -20.60 2.32 -34.63
CA LYS A 542 -19.75 1.25 -35.18
C LYS A 542 -18.77 1.83 -36.20
N ASN A 543 -17.78 2.56 -35.71
CA ASN A 543 -16.80 3.25 -36.56
C ASN A 543 -15.79 2.27 -37.16
N ILE A 544 -15.15 1.43 -36.34
CA ILE A 544 -14.08 0.53 -36.77
C ILE A 544 -14.40 -0.91 -36.34
N ILE A 545 -14.27 -1.83 -37.29
CA ILE A 545 -14.25 -3.28 -37.07
C ILE A 545 -12.84 -3.76 -37.46
N TYR A 546 -12.03 -4.12 -36.47
CA TYR A 546 -10.76 -4.80 -36.72
C TYR A 546 -10.99 -6.31 -36.76
N ASP A 547 -10.74 -6.89 -37.93
CA ASP A 547 -10.78 -8.32 -38.16
C ASP A 547 -9.37 -8.91 -37.97
N ILE A 548 -9.18 -9.60 -36.84
CA ILE A 548 -7.89 -10.13 -36.40
C ILE A 548 -7.40 -11.27 -37.30
N GLU A 549 -8.32 -11.99 -37.96
CA GLU A 549 -7.99 -13.10 -38.86
C GLU A 549 -7.59 -12.57 -40.24
N LEU A 550 -8.36 -11.62 -40.78
CA LEU A 550 -8.03 -10.98 -42.07
C LEU A 550 -6.87 -10.00 -41.99
N ARG A 551 -6.50 -9.55 -40.78
CA ARG A 551 -5.55 -8.46 -40.55
C ARG A 551 -5.95 -7.18 -41.30
N SER A 552 -7.25 -6.87 -41.29
CA SER A 552 -7.83 -5.68 -41.92
C SER A 552 -8.72 -4.91 -40.95
N MET A 553 -8.67 -3.57 -41.01
CA MET A 553 -9.60 -2.69 -40.30
C MET A 553 -10.64 -2.12 -41.27
N PHE A 554 -11.92 -2.32 -40.96
CA PHE A 554 -13.03 -1.79 -41.74
C PHE A 554 -13.63 -0.58 -41.05
N PHE A 555 -13.66 0.54 -41.76
CA PHE A 555 -14.21 1.80 -41.29
C PHE A 555 -15.58 2.09 -41.91
N ASN A 556 -16.47 2.69 -41.13
CA ASN A 556 -17.76 3.18 -41.58
C ASN A 556 -17.90 4.69 -41.35
N GLY A 557 -18.63 5.38 -42.22
CA GLY A 557 -18.88 6.81 -42.09
C GLY A 557 -17.66 7.68 -42.40
N VAL A 558 -16.79 7.23 -43.32
CA VAL A 558 -15.66 8.02 -43.81
C VAL A 558 -16.11 8.88 -44.99
N GLU A 559 -16.14 10.20 -44.81
CA GLU A 559 -16.55 11.11 -45.89
C GLU A 559 -15.43 11.38 -46.89
N LYS A 560 -14.19 11.52 -46.39
CA LYS A 560 -13.03 11.87 -47.19
C LYS A 560 -11.75 11.32 -46.56
N ILE A 561 -10.84 10.87 -47.42
CA ILE A 561 -9.47 10.51 -47.09
C ILE A 561 -8.53 11.45 -47.82
N THR A 562 -7.67 12.14 -47.07
CA THR A 562 -6.58 12.93 -47.65
C THR A 562 -5.34 12.06 -47.69
N LEU A 563 -4.77 11.86 -48.89
CA LEU A 563 -3.50 11.13 -49.08
C LEU A 563 -2.32 12.12 -49.20
N SER A 564 -2.54 13.26 -49.87
CA SER A 564 -1.59 14.38 -49.93
C SER A 564 -2.32 15.67 -50.31
N ASN A 565 -2.25 16.71 -49.47
CA ASN A 565 -2.76 18.03 -49.86
C ASN A 565 -1.86 18.66 -50.91
N LYS A 566 -0.53 18.48 -50.78
CA LYS A 566 0.45 19.01 -51.74
C LYS A 566 0.17 18.56 -53.18
N ASN A 567 -0.17 17.28 -53.36
CA ASN A 567 -0.49 16.71 -54.67
C ASN A 567 -1.99 16.74 -55.00
N LYS A 568 -2.82 17.32 -54.11
CA LYS A 568 -4.29 17.28 -54.19
C LYS A 568 -4.81 15.87 -54.47
N MET A 569 -4.41 14.93 -53.62
CA MET A 569 -4.82 13.53 -53.69
C MET A 569 -5.81 13.26 -52.57
N GLU A 570 -7.08 13.18 -52.93
CA GLU A 570 -8.19 12.92 -52.02
C GLU A 570 -9.07 11.79 -52.56
N VAL A 571 -9.60 10.99 -51.65
CA VAL A 571 -10.49 9.87 -51.96
C VAL A 571 -11.78 10.03 -51.18
N PHE A 572 -12.92 9.80 -51.83
CA PHE A 572 -14.27 9.97 -51.30
C PHE A 572 -15.00 8.63 -51.33
N PRO A 573 -14.98 7.86 -50.24
CA PRO A 573 -15.53 6.51 -50.22
C PRO A 573 -17.04 6.49 -50.39
N ARG A 574 -17.54 5.68 -51.33
CA ARG A 574 -18.97 5.43 -51.52
C ARG A 574 -19.54 4.71 -50.31
N LEU A 575 -20.69 5.17 -49.82
CA LEU A 575 -21.32 4.70 -48.57
C LEU A 575 -20.42 4.87 -47.31
N GLY A 576 -19.33 5.63 -47.41
CA GLY A 576 -18.39 5.86 -46.33
C GLY A 576 -17.66 4.61 -45.82
N LYS A 577 -17.48 3.59 -46.67
CA LYS A 577 -16.82 2.34 -46.30
C LYS A 577 -15.38 2.28 -46.80
N VAL A 578 -14.46 1.91 -45.92
CA VAL A 578 -13.02 1.83 -46.22
C VAL A 578 -12.42 0.62 -45.54
N GLU A 579 -11.60 -0.13 -46.26
CA GLU A 579 -10.75 -1.18 -45.69
C GLU A 579 -9.30 -0.68 -45.63
N LEU A 580 -8.75 -0.60 -44.42
CA LEU A 580 -7.34 -0.35 -44.15
C LEU A 580 -6.61 -1.67 -43.99
N ARG A 581 -5.51 -1.81 -44.73
CA ARG A 581 -4.62 -2.96 -44.75
C ARG A 581 -3.22 -2.56 -44.28
N LYS A 582 -2.34 -3.55 -44.16
CA LYS A 582 -0.94 -3.39 -43.80
C LYS A 582 -0.29 -2.20 -44.51
N ASP A 583 0.60 -1.49 -43.80
CA ASP A 583 1.43 -0.40 -44.33
C ASP A 583 0.64 0.81 -44.87
N ARG A 584 -0.56 1.08 -44.31
CA ARG A 584 -1.51 2.13 -44.72
C ARG A 584 -2.16 1.92 -46.09
N ASN A 585 -2.15 0.69 -46.61
CA ASN A 585 -2.81 0.38 -47.87
C ASN A 585 -4.33 0.49 -47.71
N LEU A 586 -5.01 1.00 -48.74
CA LEU A 586 -6.46 1.19 -48.72
C LEU A 586 -7.13 0.37 -49.82
N LYS A 587 -8.31 -0.17 -49.49
CA LYS A 587 -9.27 -0.70 -50.45
C LYS A 587 -10.65 -0.08 -50.20
N LEU A 588 -11.25 0.46 -51.25
CA LEU A 588 -12.58 1.07 -51.19
C LEU A 588 -13.19 1.22 -52.60
N ILE A 589 -14.49 1.43 -52.65
CA ILE A 589 -15.19 1.91 -53.85
C ILE A 589 -15.53 3.38 -53.61
N GLY A 590 -15.26 4.28 -54.55
CA GLY A 590 -15.49 5.71 -54.34
C GLY A 590 -15.02 6.61 -55.46
N ASP A 591 -15.07 7.91 -55.22
CA ASP A 591 -14.55 8.91 -56.14
C ASP A 591 -13.12 9.30 -55.72
N ILE A 592 -12.29 9.68 -56.68
CA ILE A 592 -10.90 10.08 -56.44
C ILE A 592 -10.63 11.39 -57.15
N SER A 593 -10.04 12.34 -56.44
CA SER A 593 -9.48 13.56 -57.02
C SER A 593 -7.96 13.50 -56.91
N VAL A 594 -7.26 13.59 -58.05
CA VAL A 594 -5.79 13.65 -58.14
C VAL A 594 -5.39 14.84 -59.01
N GLY A 595 -4.90 15.90 -58.37
CA GLY A 595 -4.46 17.11 -59.07
C GLY A 595 -5.62 17.85 -59.72
N ASN A 596 -5.82 17.62 -61.02
CA ASN A 596 -6.93 18.18 -61.82
C ASN A 596 -7.81 17.08 -62.44
N PHE A 597 -7.59 15.81 -62.09
CA PHE A 597 -8.34 14.67 -62.60
C PHE A 597 -9.27 14.16 -61.52
N ASP A 598 -10.53 13.95 -61.90
CA ASP A 598 -11.54 13.33 -61.05
C ASP A 598 -11.99 12.01 -61.70
N PHE A 599 -12.02 10.95 -60.90
CA PHE A 599 -12.49 9.61 -61.28
C PHE A 599 -13.69 9.26 -60.39
N ILE A 600 -14.78 8.77 -60.97
CA ILE A 600 -16.03 8.54 -60.27
C ILE A 600 -16.28 7.04 -60.14
N GLY A 601 -16.75 6.59 -58.97
CA GLY A 601 -17.26 5.24 -58.78
C GLY A 601 -16.25 4.11 -59.00
N VAL A 602 -14.98 4.34 -58.72
CA VAL A 602 -13.90 3.38 -58.99
C VAL A 602 -13.70 2.38 -57.85
N ASP A 603 -13.44 1.11 -58.19
CA ASP A 603 -12.87 0.14 -57.23
C ASP A 603 -11.37 0.40 -57.11
N LEU A 604 -10.98 0.97 -55.97
CA LEU A 604 -9.65 1.49 -55.71
C LEU A 604 -8.86 0.57 -54.80
N LEU A 605 -7.64 0.25 -55.23
CA LEU A 605 -6.53 -0.17 -54.37
C LEU A 605 -5.45 0.90 -54.32
N PHE A 606 -5.15 1.41 -53.14
CA PHE A 606 -4.01 2.30 -52.92
C PHE A 606 -2.89 1.55 -52.18
N ASP A 607 -1.73 1.50 -52.82
CA ASP A 607 -0.48 1.05 -52.21
C ASP A 607 0.34 2.27 -51.78
N TYR A 608 0.50 2.44 -50.47
CA TYR A 608 1.20 3.59 -49.89
C TYR A 608 2.69 3.56 -50.19
N ASN A 609 3.33 2.39 -50.17
CA ASN A 609 4.79 2.26 -50.30
C ASN A 609 5.26 2.57 -51.72
N SER A 610 4.51 2.11 -52.72
CA SER A 610 4.76 2.45 -54.13
C SER A 610 4.06 3.74 -54.57
N TYR A 611 3.22 4.31 -53.70
CA TYR A 611 2.38 5.48 -53.95
C TYR A 611 1.53 5.34 -55.22
N LYS A 612 0.96 4.14 -55.41
CA LYS A 612 0.25 3.71 -56.62
C LYS A 612 -1.25 3.59 -56.36
N LEU A 613 -2.06 4.14 -57.25
CA LEU A 613 -3.51 3.96 -57.29
C LEU A 613 -3.86 2.99 -58.43
N ASP A 614 -4.37 1.81 -58.08
CA ASP A 614 -4.88 0.83 -59.03
C ASP A 614 -6.40 0.95 -59.12
N LEU A 615 -6.87 1.38 -60.29
CA LEU A 615 -8.29 1.48 -60.64
C LEU A 615 -8.71 0.17 -61.31
N ILE A 616 -9.32 -0.75 -60.55
CA ILE A 616 -9.67 -2.09 -61.05
C ILE A 616 -10.80 -2.01 -62.06
N GLU A 617 -11.84 -1.24 -61.72
CA GLU A 617 -13.03 -1.02 -62.53
C GLU A 617 -13.43 0.45 -62.41
N ILE A 618 -13.84 1.04 -63.53
CA ILE A 618 -14.31 2.42 -63.62
C ILE A 618 -15.73 2.35 -64.15
N ASP A 619 -16.71 2.79 -63.37
CA ASP A 619 -18.07 3.02 -63.87
C ASP A 619 -17.99 4.17 -64.89
N THR A 620 -18.06 3.85 -66.18
CA THR A 620 -18.09 4.83 -67.29
C THR A 620 -19.45 5.50 -67.44
#